data_AF-A0A3D1GAV9-F1
#
_entry.id   AF-A0A3D1GAV9-F1
#
_cell.length_a   1.000
_cell.length_b   1.000
_cell.length_c   1.000
_cell.angle_alpha   90.00
_cell.angle_beta   90.00
_cell.angle_gamma   90.00
#
_symmetry.space_group_name_H-M   'P 1'
#
loop_
_entity.id
_entity.type
_entity.pdbx_description
1 polymer ?
#
loop_
_entity_poly.entity_id
_entity_poly.type
_entity_poly.pdbx_seq_one_letter_code
_entity_poly.pdbx_strand_id
1 'polypeptide(L)'
;MMGRIILILALCILIHQRGYSQIERPNQAYGIFNVEVSQAGSGGYLYEYDISNANSSLQVLLAFKIFIQDASFYTRTIESPEERKWYIDGLAKVHITGAAAGNTLNLPTENGLSPGESMNISFSSFGLPAIHPFYTKGFVEPWTEEYLASLFEAGYKREEIFLGWKKEWFQGTTISPKVWPDSTSLSTFIDTVEVYRHRSCTELGWATDPGVCGELEDDLSEVKTALESEDSLSAANALKRFIDLVEAEKDASLTSEGYALLYFNADYLRRRLEKEYE
;
A
#
# COMPACT_ATOMS: atom_id res chain seq x y z
N MET A 1 -63.69 -52.46 -13.80
CA MET A 1 -64.04 -51.42 -12.80
C MET A 1 -63.38 -51.80 -11.49
N MET A 2 -62.28 -51.12 -11.15
CA MET A 2 -61.73 -50.90 -9.79
C MET A 2 -60.27 -50.49 -9.99
N GLY A 3 -60.03 -49.19 -9.84
CA GLY A 3 -58.68 -48.64 -9.78
C GLY A 3 -58.02 -49.02 -8.46
N ARG A 4 -56.70 -49.19 -8.49
CA ARG A 4 -55.86 -49.08 -7.31
C ARG A 4 -54.79 -48.03 -7.54
N ILE A 5 -54.82 -47.08 -6.62
CA ILE A 5 -54.02 -45.88 -6.46
C ILE A 5 -52.72 -46.27 -5.72
N ILE A 6 -51.60 -45.85 -6.31
CA ILE A 6 -50.40 -45.20 -5.72
C ILE A 6 -49.85 -45.77 -4.40
N LEU A 7 -48.56 -46.14 -4.41
CA LEU A 7 -47.51 -45.45 -3.63
C LEU A 7 -46.12 -45.94 -4.08
N ILE A 8 -45.49 -45.18 -4.98
CA ILE A 8 -44.03 -45.25 -5.17
C ILE A 8 -43.46 -44.30 -4.12
N LEU A 9 -42.85 -44.86 -3.07
CA LEU A 9 -41.98 -44.11 -2.17
C LEU A 9 -40.74 -43.67 -2.97
N ALA A 10 -40.81 -42.50 -3.58
CA ALA A 10 -39.61 -41.76 -3.96
C ALA A 10 -39.03 -41.16 -2.68
N LEU A 11 -38.12 -41.88 -2.05
CA LEU A 11 -37.32 -41.36 -0.95
C LEU A 11 -36.29 -40.39 -1.53
N CYS A 12 -36.72 -39.16 -1.79
CA CYS A 12 -35.84 -38.03 -2.05
C CYS A 12 -35.09 -37.69 -0.75
N ILE A 13 -33.98 -38.39 -0.50
CA ILE A 13 -32.97 -37.92 0.45
C ILE A 13 -32.13 -36.85 -0.27
N LEU A 14 -32.72 -35.66 -0.38
CA LEU A 14 -31.97 -34.42 -0.57
C LEU A 14 -31.39 -34.04 0.80
N ILE A 15 -30.29 -34.68 1.19
CA ILE A 15 -29.42 -34.13 2.25
C ILE A 15 -28.78 -32.90 1.63
N HIS A 16 -29.45 -31.77 1.77
CA HIS A 16 -28.82 -30.46 1.72
C HIS A 16 -27.92 -30.35 2.95
N GLN A 17 -26.73 -30.97 2.89
CA GLN A 17 -25.61 -30.43 3.63
C GLN A 17 -25.19 -29.14 2.91
N ARG A 18 -25.96 -28.07 3.14
CA ARG A 18 -25.37 -26.73 3.23
C ARG A 18 -24.49 -26.75 4.48
N GLY A 19 -23.35 -27.42 4.38
CA GLY A 19 -22.20 -27.09 5.20
C GLY A 19 -21.84 -25.67 4.77
N TYR A 20 -22.39 -24.69 5.49
CA TYR A 20 -21.92 -23.33 5.38
C TYR A 20 -20.41 -23.38 5.65
N SER A 21 -19.58 -23.13 4.62
CA SER A 21 -18.20 -22.69 4.82
C SER A 21 -18.22 -21.24 5.34
N GLN A 22 -18.95 -20.99 6.43
CA GLN A 22 -19.20 -19.67 7.02
C GLN A 22 -18.00 -19.07 7.75
N ILE A 23 -16.85 -19.76 7.74
CA ILE A 23 -15.56 -19.24 8.19
C ILE A 23 -14.81 -18.55 7.05
N GLU A 24 -15.39 -18.48 5.85
CA GLU A 24 -14.88 -17.58 4.82
C GLU A 24 -15.51 -16.20 5.00
N ARG A 25 -14.84 -15.37 5.81
CA ARG A 25 -14.96 -13.91 5.71
C ARG A 25 -13.68 -13.34 5.11
N PRO A 26 -13.30 -13.69 3.87
CA PRO A 26 -12.20 -12.98 3.23
C PRO A 26 -12.56 -11.50 3.20
N ASN A 27 -11.59 -10.64 3.47
CA ASN A 27 -11.81 -9.22 3.28
C ASN A 27 -12.11 -8.94 1.81
N GLN A 28 -13.20 -8.21 1.58
CA GLN A 28 -13.68 -7.78 0.27
C GLN A 28 -13.75 -6.25 0.18
N ALA A 29 -13.02 -5.55 1.06
CA ALA A 29 -12.67 -4.14 0.88
C ALA A 29 -11.29 -4.03 0.25
N TYR A 30 -11.26 -3.60 -1.01
CA TYR A 30 -10.07 -3.36 -1.80
C TYR A 30 -9.71 -1.88 -1.72
N GLY A 31 -8.74 -1.55 -0.86
CA GLY A 31 -8.26 -0.18 -0.75
C GLY A 31 -7.36 0.21 -1.92
N ILE A 32 -7.45 1.46 -2.35
CA ILE A 32 -6.56 2.08 -3.32
C ILE A 32 -5.87 3.26 -2.61
N PHE A 33 -4.54 3.35 -2.78
CA PHE A 33 -3.69 4.34 -2.13
C PHE A 33 -2.89 5.05 -3.20
N ASN A 34 -3.43 6.17 -3.66
CA ASN A 34 -2.70 7.06 -4.55
C ASN A 34 -1.93 8.05 -3.70
N VAL A 35 -0.68 8.32 -4.07
CA VAL A 35 0.15 9.26 -3.31
C VAL A 35 0.82 10.26 -4.22
N GLU A 36 0.74 11.52 -3.82
CA GLU A 36 1.54 12.60 -4.34
C GLU A 36 2.63 12.95 -3.33
N VAL A 37 3.83 13.21 -3.85
CA VAL A 37 4.96 13.65 -3.04
C VAL A 37 5.44 14.98 -3.58
N SER A 38 5.59 15.95 -2.68
CA SER A 38 6.14 17.26 -3.00
C SER A 38 7.25 17.63 -2.02
N GLN A 39 8.13 18.55 -2.42
CA GLN A 39 9.21 18.98 -1.54
C GLN A 39 8.66 19.91 -0.45
N ALA A 40 8.95 19.58 0.81
CA ALA A 40 8.56 20.36 1.97
C ALA A 40 9.77 21.06 2.58
N GLY A 41 9.80 22.40 2.50
CA GLY A 41 10.73 23.24 3.25
C GLY A 41 12.19 22.75 3.29
N SER A 42 12.79 22.70 4.47
CA SER A 42 14.22 22.44 4.75
C SER A 42 14.71 21.01 4.45
N GLY A 43 14.37 20.45 3.29
CA GLY A 43 14.82 19.13 2.83
C GLY A 43 13.90 17.96 3.20
N GLY A 44 12.68 18.25 3.66
CA GLY A 44 11.64 17.24 3.85
C GLY A 44 10.79 17.03 2.59
N TYR A 45 9.86 16.08 2.70
CA TYR A 45 8.87 15.75 1.70
C TYR A 45 7.48 15.75 2.35
N LEU A 46 6.50 16.33 1.67
CA LEU A 46 5.09 16.21 2.00
C LEU A 46 4.53 15.02 1.23
N TYR A 47 3.88 14.10 1.94
CA TYR A 47 3.17 12.96 1.37
C TYR A 47 1.69 13.20 1.51
N GLU A 48 0.97 13.18 0.40
CA GLU A 48 -0.47 13.41 0.31
C GLU A 48 -1.11 12.15 -0.26
N TYR A 49 -1.86 11.43 0.56
CA TYR A 49 -2.54 10.20 0.16
C TYR A 49 -4.01 10.46 -0.09
N ASP A 50 -4.48 10.03 -1.26
CA ASP A 50 -5.90 9.79 -1.51
C ASP A 50 -6.17 8.30 -1.28
N ILE A 51 -6.93 8.01 -0.23
CA ILE A 51 -7.29 6.66 0.20
C ILE A 51 -8.74 6.44 -0.20
N SER A 52 -8.97 5.48 -1.08
CA SER A 52 -10.32 5.13 -1.51
C SER A 52 -10.65 3.66 -1.31
N ASN A 53 -11.94 3.39 -1.18
CA ASN A 53 -12.47 2.04 -1.26
C ASN A 53 -12.90 1.78 -2.71
N ALA A 54 -12.32 0.79 -3.38
CA ALA A 54 -12.61 0.53 -4.78
C ALA A 54 -14.11 0.33 -5.03
N ASN A 55 -14.60 0.74 -6.21
CA ASN A 55 -15.99 0.51 -6.63
C ASN A 55 -16.35 -0.99 -6.68
N SER A 56 -15.37 -1.87 -6.85
CA SER A 56 -15.54 -3.33 -6.85
C SER A 56 -15.60 -3.96 -5.46
N SER A 57 -15.39 -3.17 -4.39
CA SER A 57 -15.47 -3.67 -3.02
C SER A 57 -16.90 -4.05 -2.65
N LEU A 58 -17.02 -5.11 -1.84
CA LEU A 58 -18.30 -5.56 -1.29
C LEU A 58 -18.48 -5.16 0.17
N GLN A 59 -17.43 -4.60 0.78
CA GLN A 59 -17.41 -4.17 2.17
C GLN A 59 -16.98 -2.72 2.28
N VAL A 60 -17.47 -2.04 3.34
CA VAL A 60 -16.97 -0.74 3.77
C VAL A 60 -15.52 -0.90 4.21
N LEU A 61 -14.59 -0.08 3.69
CA LEU A 61 -13.22 -0.04 4.17
C LEU A 61 -13.22 0.66 5.54
N LEU A 62 -12.78 -0.09 6.54
CA LEU A 62 -12.95 0.30 7.94
C LEU A 62 -11.62 0.67 8.61
N ALA A 63 -10.54 0.04 8.15
CA ALA A 63 -9.20 0.34 8.60
C ALA A 63 -8.17 0.16 7.49
N PHE A 64 -7.05 0.86 7.62
CA PHE A 64 -5.88 0.66 6.79
C PHE A 64 -4.58 0.79 7.57
N LYS A 65 -3.50 0.29 6.97
CA LYS A 65 -2.13 0.45 7.43
C LYS A 65 -1.19 0.75 6.26
N ILE A 66 -0.37 1.78 6.38
CA ILE A 66 0.70 2.12 5.44
C ILE A 66 2.02 1.89 6.15
N PHE A 67 2.91 1.05 5.64
CA PHE A 67 4.24 0.86 6.25
C PHE A 67 5.11 2.10 6.11
N ILE A 68 5.89 2.47 7.12
CA ILE A 68 6.81 3.63 7.11
C ILE A 68 8.12 3.26 7.78
N GLN A 69 9.25 3.59 7.16
CA GLN A 69 10.60 3.41 7.72
C GLN A 69 11.22 4.77 8.10
N ASP A 70 10.55 5.49 8.99
CA ASP A 70 10.99 6.79 9.52
C ASP A 70 10.67 6.86 11.02
N ALA A 71 11.72 6.88 11.84
CA ALA A 71 11.61 6.91 13.29
C ALA A 71 10.98 8.21 13.82
N SER A 72 10.96 9.29 13.02
CA SER A 72 10.32 10.54 13.42
C SER A 72 8.80 10.39 13.64
N PHE A 73 8.20 9.31 13.15
CA PHE A 73 6.78 9.01 13.37
C PHE A 73 6.47 8.35 14.72
N TYR A 74 7.47 7.88 15.48
CA TYR A 74 7.23 7.13 16.72
C TYR A 74 6.43 7.89 17.78
N THR A 75 6.46 9.22 17.74
CA THR A 75 5.76 10.11 18.69
C THR A 75 4.81 11.08 17.99
N ARG A 76 4.55 10.89 16.69
CA ARG A 76 3.68 11.80 15.92
C ARG A 76 2.27 11.24 15.81
N THR A 77 1.32 12.12 16.06
CA THR A 77 -0.09 11.93 15.68
C THR A 77 -0.33 12.70 14.39
N ILE A 78 -0.99 12.06 13.44
CA ILE A 78 -1.45 12.71 12.21
C ILE A 78 -2.89 13.16 12.45
N GLU A 79 -3.23 14.37 12.05
CA GLU A 79 -4.58 14.90 12.24
C GLU A 79 -5.59 14.07 11.44
N SER A 80 -6.73 13.78 12.07
CA SER A 80 -7.86 13.15 11.37
C SER A 80 -8.44 14.11 10.33
N PRO A 81 -8.94 13.61 9.20
CA PRO A 81 -9.80 14.38 8.32
C PRO A 81 -10.96 15.00 9.11
N GLU A 82 -11.32 16.26 8.79
CA GLU A 82 -12.42 16.96 9.48
C GLU A 82 -13.79 16.28 9.25
N GLU A 83 -13.98 15.70 8.06
CA GLU A 83 -15.26 15.16 7.61
C GLU A 83 -15.60 13.79 8.19
N ARG A 84 -14.61 13.04 8.68
CA ARG A 84 -14.81 11.69 9.22
C ARG A 84 -14.04 11.51 10.52
N LYS A 85 -14.66 10.84 11.49
CA LYS A 85 -14.02 10.53 12.77
C LYS A 85 -13.06 9.34 12.59
N TRP A 86 -11.87 9.58 12.07
CA TRP A 86 -10.82 8.58 11.96
C TRP A 86 -9.84 8.72 13.12
N TYR A 87 -9.45 7.60 13.71
CA TYR A 87 -8.29 7.56 14.58
C TYR A 87 -7.08 7.24 13.71
N ILE A 88 -6.20 8.23 13.52
CA ILE A 88 -4.94 8.06 12.80
C ILE A 88 -3.82 8.04 13.82
N ASP A 89 -3.10 6.92 13.87
CA ASP A 89 -2.04 6.70 14.85
C ASP A 89 -0.75 6.23 14.16
N GLY A 90 0.33 6.94 14.49
CA GLY A 90 1.71 6.59 14.15
C GLY A 90 2.49 6.04 15.35
N LEU A 91 1.88 5.89 16.53
CA LEU A 91 2.58 5.56 17.76
C LEU A 91 3.19 4.15 17.71
N ALA A 92 4.51 4.13 17.88
CA ALA A 92 5.35 2.96 18.16
C ALA A 92 5.42 1.85 17.10
N LYS A 93 5.05 2.08 15.83
CA LYS A 93 5.18 1.06 14.78
C LYS A 93 5.66 1.62 13.45
N VAL A 94 6.27 0.74 12.66
CA VAL A 94 6.75 0.92 11.27
C VAL A 94 5.56 1.12 10.31
N HIS A 95 4.49 1.78 10.74
CA HIS A 95 3.28 2.03 9.95
C HIS A 95 2.41 3.14 10.52
N ILE A 96 1.67 3.82 9.64
CA ILE A 96 0.49 4.61 9.98
C ILE A 96 -0.72 3.71 9.96
N THR A 97 -1.59 3.79 10.97
CA THR A 97 -2.90 3.14 10.97
C THR A 97 -4.00 4.19 10.91
N GLY A 98 -5.02 3.95 10.07
CA GLY A 98 -6.29 4.64 10.17
C GLY A 98 -7.40 3.64 10.50
N ALA A 99 -8.33 4.01 11.38
CA ALA A 99 -9.59 3.29 11.55
C ALA A 99 -10.76 4.26 11.79
N ALA A 100 -11.94 3.89 11.31
CA ALA A 100 -13.20 4.49 11.74
C ALA A 100 -13.29 4.51 13.29
N ALA A 101 -13.68 5.63 13.91
CA ALA A 101 -13.67 5.74 15.37
C ALA A 101 -14.63 4.73 16.03
N GLY A 102 -14.08 3.84 16.86
CA GLY A 102 -14.79 2.81 17.63
C GLY A 102 -13.81 1.76 18.18
N ASN A 103 -14.18 1.03 19.22
CA ASN A 103 -13.41 -0.15 19.64
C ASN A 103 -13.40 -1.14 18.47
N THR A 104 -12.29 -1.82 18.18
CA THR A 104 -12.10 -2.68 16.99
C THR A 104 -13.13 -3.81 16.81
N LEU A 105 -13.92 -4.11 17.85
CA LEU A 105 -15.03 -5.06 17.84
C LEU A 105 -16.41 -4.43 17.54
N ASN A 106 -16.54 -3.11 17.65
CA ASN A 106 -17.75 -2.30 17.48
C ASN A 106 -17.44 -1.05 16.63
N LEU A 107 -16.79 -1.24 15.49
CA LEU A 107 -16.46 -0.14 14.59
C LEU A 107 -17.71 0.22 13.78
N PRO A 108 -18.31 1.41 14.00
CA PRO A 108 -19.50 1.83 13.26
C PRO A 108 -19.18 1.98 11.77
N THR A 109 -19.96 1.33 10.91
CA THR A 109 -19.80 1.42 9.44
C THR A 109 -19.98 2.84 8.93
N GLU A 110 -20.75 3.68 9.63
CA GLU A 110 -20.98 5.07 9.21
C GLU A 110 -19.71 5.93 9.15
N ASN A 111 -18.63 5.52 9.82
CA ASN A 111 -17.36 6.24 9.81
C ASN A 111 -16.34 5.64 8.81
N GLY A 112 -16.61 4.47 8.22
CA GLY A 112 -15.75 3.83 7.22
C GLY A 112 -16.02 4.36 5.80
N LEU A 113 -15.20 3.98 4.81
CA LEU A 113 -15.39 4.37 3.41
C LEU A 113 -16.24 3.30 2.68
N SER A 114 -17.45 3.66 2.26
CA SER A 114 -18.27 2.83 1.40
C SER A 114 -17.60 2.63 0.03
N PRO A 115 -17.93 1.57 -0.73
CA PRO A 115 -17.39 1.39 -2.08
C PRO A 115 -17.57 2.66 -2.93
N GLY A 116 -16.48 3.14 -3.54
CA GLY A 116 -16.44 4.38 -4.32
C GLY A 116 -16.16 5.65 -3.51
N GLU A 117 -16.15 5.61 -2.17
CA GLU A 117 -15.78 6.75 -1.35
C GLU A 117 -14.26 6.86 -1.16
N SER A 118 -13.80 8.08 -0.94
CA SER A 118 -12.40 8.40 -0.66
C SER A 118 -12.22 9.38 0.50
N MET A 119 -10.99 9.50 0.96
CA MET A 119 -10.54 10.49 1.94
C MET A 119 -9.08 10.86 1.69
N ASN A 120 -8.70 12.06 2.09
CA ASN A 120 -7.32 12.53 1.98
C ASN A 120 -6.65 12.58 3.35
N ILE A 121 -5.38 12.18 3.41
CA ILE A 121 -4.50 12.39 4.57
C ILE A 121 -3.15 12.92 4.09
N SER A 122 -2.52 13.80 4.87
CA SER A 122 -1.18 14.29 4.54
C SER A 122 -0.28 14.41 5.75
N PHE A 123 1.02 14.26 5.51
CA PHE A 123 2.05 14.43 6.53
C PHE A 123 3.44 14.68 5.93
N SER A 124 4.31 15.35 6.68
CA SER A 124 5.70 15.58 6.26
C SER A 124 6.68 14.58 6.88
N SER A 125 7.68 14.18 6.11
CA SER A 125 8.78 13.29 6.52
C SER A 125 10.09 13.72 5.88
N PHE A 126 11.23 13.42 6.51
CA PHE A 126 12.55 13.55 5.86
C PHE A 126 12.93 12.29 5.06
N GLY A 127 12.17 11.21 5.20
CA GLY A 127 12.37 9.98 4.45
C GLY A 127 12.06 10.17 2.97
N LEU A 128 12.89 9.58 2.12
CA LEU A 128 12.69 9.53 0.68
C LEU A 128 11.54 8.60 0.31
N PRO A 129 10.87 8.84 -0.82
CA PRO A 129 9.92 7.90 -1.40
C PRO A 129 10.51 6.50 -1.51
N ALA A 130 9.79 5.50 -0.98
CA ALA A 130 10.17 4.10 -1.07
C ALA A 130 8.94 3.22 -1.28
N ILE A 131 9.13 2.08 -1.95
CA ILE A 131 8.06 1.12 -2.19
C ILE A 131 7.79 0.34 -0.90
N HIS A 132 6.57 0.44 -0.38
CA HIS A 132 6.14 -0.29 0.81
C HIS A 132 4.75 -0.89 0.64
N PRO A 133 4.45 -1.99 1.36
CA PRO A 133 3.10 -2.54 1.35
C PRO A 133 2.15 -1.65 2.15
N PHE A 134 0.90 -1.58 1.69
CA PHE A 134 -0.22 -1.16 2.51
C PHE A 134 -1.16 -2.34 2.73
N TYR A 135 -2.01 -2.23 3.74
CA TYR A 135 -3.01 -3.23 4.08
C TYR A 135 -4.34 -2.55 4.37
N THR A 136 -5.45 -3.15 3.94
CA THR A 136 -6.80 -2.69 4.29
C THR A 136 -7.64 -3.78 4.90
N LYS A 137 -8.59 -3.37 5.73
CA LYS A 137 -9.58 -4.23 6.37
C LYS A 137 -10.98 -3.66 6.14
N GLY A 138 -11.85 -4.50 5.60
CA GLY A 138 -13.26 -4.24 5.43
C GLY A 138 -14.05 -4.46 6.71
N PHE A 139 -15.24 -3.88 6.74
CA PHE A 139 -16.21 -4.15 7.78
C PHE A 139 -16.73 -5.56 7.68
N VAL A 140 -16.73 -6.20 8.83
CA VAL A 140 -17.20 -7.54 9.05
C VAL A 140 -18.09 -7.46 10.28
N GLU A 141 -19.37 -7.79 10.12
CA GLU A 141 -20.35 -7.70 11.20
C GLU A 141 -19.88 -8.50 12.42
N PRO A 142 -19.84 -7.91 13.63
CA PRO A 142 -19.37 -8.60 14.81
C PRO A 142 -20.18 -9.87 15.04
N TRP A 143 -19.53 -10.92 15.53
CA TRP A 143 -20.26 -12.12 15.91
C TRP A 143 -21.09 -11.85 17.16
N THR A 144 -22.31 -12.39 17.17
CA THR A 144 -23.07 -12.47 18.41
C THR A 144 -22.40 -13.47 19.34
N GLU A 145 -22.57 -13.28 20.66
CA GLU A 145 -22.07 -14.25 21.66
C GLU A 145 -22.62 -15.66 21.39
N GLU A 146 -23.89 -15.74 20.99
CA GLU A 146 -24.56 -16.98 20.60
C GLU A 146 -23.88 -17.65 19.40
N TYR A 147 -23.57 -16.90 18.35
CA TYR A 147 -22.88 -17.44 17.17
C TYR A 147 -21.47 -17.93 17.52
N LEU A 148 -20.72 -17.13 18.30
CA LEU A 148 -19.40 -17.52 18.80
C LEU A 148 -19.44 -18.82 19.61
N ALA A 149 -20.39 -18.94 20.54
CA ALA A 149 -20.58 -20.15 21.33
C ALA A 149 -20.86 -21.36 20.43
N SER A 150 -21.73 -21.21 19.43
CA SER A 150 -22.06 -22.28 18.49
C SER A 150 -20.84 -22.77 17.68
N LEU A 151 -19.91 -21.88 17.34
CA LEU A 151 -18.67 -22.25 16.65
C LEU A 151 -17.74 -23.07 17.56
N PHE A 152 -17.59 -22.67 18.83
CA PHE A 152 -16.81 -23.45 19.79
C PHE A 152 -17.46 -24.82 20.08
N GLU A 153 -18.79 -24.88 20.19
CA GLU A 153 -19.54 -26.14 20.35
C GLU A 153 -19.39 -27.06 19.14
N ALA A 154 -19.30 -26.50 17.94
CA ALA A 154 -19.01 -27.23 16.70
C ALA A 154 -17.55 -27.70 16.59
N GLY A 155 -16.69 -27.38 17.57
CA GLY A 155 -15.32 -27.86 17.66
C GLY A 155 -14.27 -26.97 16.98
N TYR A 156 -14.65 -25.78 16.50
CA TYR A 156 -13.69 -24.83 15.95
C TYR A 156 -12.80 -24.24 17.05
N LYS A 157 -11.51 -24.12 16.76
CA LYS A 157 -10.55 -23.50 17.67
C LYS A 157 -10.55 -21.99 17.51
N ARG A 158 -10.08 -21.29 18.55
CA ARG A 158 -9.95 -19.84 18.55
C ARG A 158 -9.15 -19.32 17.36
N GLU A 159 -8.09 -20.01 16.93
CA GLU A 159 -7.24 -19.58 15.82
C GLU A 159 -7.89 -19.80 14.43
N GLU A 160 -8.86 -20.71 14.37
CA GLU A 160 -9.67 -20.98 13.17
C GLU A 160 -10.83 -20.00 13.06
N ILE A 161 -11.37 -19.59 14.20
CA ILE A 161 -12.42 -18.57 14.33
C ILE A 161 -11.80 -17.19 14.06
N PHE A 162 -10.83 -16.78 14.88
CA PHE A 162 -10.16 -15.49 14.80
C PHE A 162 -8.89 -15.61 13.94
N LEU A 163 -9.04 -15.46 12.63
CA LEU A 163 -7.90 -15.46 11.71
C LEU A 163 -6.93 -14.33 12.07
N GLY A 164 -5.64 -14.63 12.03
CA GLY A 164 -4.61 -13.61 12.27
C GLY A 164 -4.71 -12.48 11.24
N TRP A 165 -4.60 -11.23 11.71
CA TRP A 165 -4.76 -10.01 10.91
C TRP A 165 -4.08 -10.04 9.52
N LYS A 166 -2.88 -10.62 9.37
CA LYS A 166 -2.20 -10.70 8.06
C LYS A 166 -2.93 -11.54 7.01
N LYS A 167 -3.78 -12.50 7.42
CA LYS A 167 -4.57 -13.34 6.52
C LYS A 167 -5.92 -12.72 6.18
N GLU A 168 -6.39 -11.78 7.00
CA GLU A 168 -7.68 -11.12 6.82
C GLU A 168 -7.58 -9.84 5.99
N TRP A 169 -6.40 -9.29 5.74
CA TRP A 169 -6.29 -7.95 5.14
C TRP A 169 -6.01 -8.07 3.65
N PHE A 170 -6.61 -7.18 2.87
CA PHE A 170 -6.16 -6.97 1.49
C PHE A 170 -4.80 -6.29 1.55
N GLN A 171 -3.85 -6.73 0.73
CA GLN A 171 -2.51 -6.17 0.65
C GLN A 171 -2.29 -5.57 -0.73
N GLY A 172 -1.80 -4.34 -0.75
CA GLY A 172 -1.34 -3.67 -1.95
C GLY A 172 0.02 -3.02 -1.76
N THR A 173 0.45 -2.25 -2.75
CA THR A 173 1.73 -1.53 -2.73
C THR A 173 1.47 -0.05 -2.95
N THR A 174 2.20 0.80 -2.23
CA THR A 174 2.18 2.25 -2.39
C THR A 174 3.59 2.80 -2.12
N ILE A 175 3.76 4.11 -2.23
CA ILE A 175 4.97 4.79 -1.79
C ILE A 175 4.76 5.32 -0.40
N SER A 176 5.78 5.19 0.43
CA SER A 176 5.82 5.84 1.73
C SER A 176 7.26 6.16 2.15
N PRO A 177 7.46 7.00 3.17
CA PRO A 177 8.80 7.45 3.52
C PRO A 177 9.71 6.34 4.03
N LYS A 178 10.98 6.42 3.60
CA LYS A 178 12.12 5.67 4.14
C LYS A 178 13.28 6.62 4.42
N VAL A 179 13.70 6.67 5.68
CA VAL A 179 14.95 7.32 6.08
C VAL A 179 16.10 6.35 5.86
N TRP A 180 17.06 6.77 5.06
CA TRP A 180 18.28 6.01 4.81
C TRP A 180 19.34 6.31 5.88
N PRO A 181 20.07 5.30 6.38
CA PRO A 181 21.22 5.55 7.24
C PRO A 181 22.28 6.39 6.51
N ASP A 182 22.87 7.37 7.20
CA ASP A 182 23.96 8.20 6.65
C ASP A 182 25.15 7.36 6.17
N SER A 183 25.34 6.16 6.74
CA SER A 183 26.38 5.21 6.36
C SER A 183 26.11 4.43 5.07
N THR A 184 24.95 4.64 4.42
CA THR A 184 24.62 3.97 3.15
C THR A 184 25.58 4.44 2.07
N SER A 185 26.28 3.52 1.40
CA SER A 185 27.18 3.86 0.30
C SER A 185 26.41 4.35 -0.92
N LEU A 186 27.08 5.14 -1.76
CA LEU A 186 26.49 5.63 -3.01
C LEU A 186 26.07 4.48 -3.93
N SER A 187 26.92 3.46 -4.08
CA SER A 187 26.64 2.26 -4.89
C SER A 187 25.38 1.52 -4.42
N THR A 188 25.22 1.28 -3.11
CA THR A 188 24.00 0.63 -2.57
C THR A 188 22.75 1.47 -2.81
N PHE A 189 22.90 2.79 -2.75
CA PHE A 189 21.79 3.69 -3.03
C PHE A 189 21.38 3.65 -4.51
N ILE A 190 22.35 3.65 -5.44
CA ILE A 190 22.09 3.53 -6.88
C ILE A 190 21.40 2.20 -7.21
N ASP A 191 21.86 1.09 -6.63
CA ASP A 191 21.20 -0.21 -6.80
C ASP A 191 19.73 -0.16 -6.34
N THR A 192 19.43 0.63 -5.32
CA THR A 192 18.05 0.82 -4.88
C THR A 192 17.24 1.64 -5.89
N VAL A 193 17.80 2.70 -6.47
CA VAL A 193 17.14 3.47 -7.53
C VAL A 193 16.87 2.60 -8.75
N GLU A 194 17.80 1.70 -9.10
CA GLU A 194 17.59 0.72 -10.17
C GLU A 194 16.46 -0.26 -9.85
N VAL A 195 16.40 -0.79 -8.63
CA VAL A 195 15.27 -1.64 -8.19
C VAL A 195 13.95 -0.89 -8.28
N TYR A 196 13.92 0.38 -7.87
CA TYR A 196 12.74 1.23 -7.99
C TYR A 196 12.31 1.44 -9.44
N ARG A 197 13.27 1.77 -10.32
CA ARG A 197 13.03 1.88 -11.77
C ARG A 197 12.47 0.59 -12.34
N HIS A 198 13.12 -0.54 -12.06
CA HIS A 198 12.68 -1.84 -12.54
C HIS A 198 11.24 -2.13 -12.13
N ARG A 199 10.93 -2.04 -10.83
CA ARG A 199 9.59 -2.35 -10.31
C ARG A 199 8.52 -1.41 -10.83
N SER A 200 8.83 -0.11 -10.99
CA SER A 200 7.91 0.84 -11.61
C SER A 200 7.55 0.45 -13.04
N CYS A 201 8.54 0.00 -13.82
CA CYS A 201 8.39 -0.38 -15.23
C CYS A 201 7.76 -1.76 -15.46
N THR A 202 8.02 -2.74 -14.59
CA THR A 202 7.70 -4.15 -14.88
C THR A 202 6.61 -4.74 -14.00
N GLU A 203 6.44 -4.22 -12.78
CA GLU A 203 5.57 -4.85 -11.77
C GLU A 203 4.38 -3.99 -11.39
N LEU A 204 4.61 -2.68 -11.19
CA LEU A 204 3.66 -1.79 -10.52
C LEU A 204 2.82 -0.95 -11.49
N GLY A 205 3.23 -0.87 -12.77
CA GLY A 205 2.57 -0.02 -13.76
C GLY A 205 2.69 1.48 -13.46
N TRP A 206 3.70 1.87 -12.68
CA TRP A 206 3.98 3.27 -12.33
C TRP A 206 4.79 3.99 -13.41
N ALA A 207 5.40 3.23 -14.32
CA ALA A 207 5.94 3.70 -15.59
C ALA A 207 5.38 2.79 -16.69
N THR A 208 4.75 3.40 -17.70
CA THR A 208 3.91 2.67 -18.67
C THR A 208 4.50 2.57 -20.06
N ASP A 209 5.44 3.46 -20.41
CA ASP A 209 6.11 3.46 -21.71
C ASP A 209 7.43 2.65 -21.68
N PRO A 210 7.56 1.58 -22.49
CA PRO A 210 8.77 0.76 -22.52
C PRO A 210 10.02 1.50 -23.03
N GLY A 211 9.86 2.51 -23.90
CA GLY A 211 10.95 3.33 -24.41
C GLY A 211 11.54 4.20 -23.30
N VAL A 212 10.69 4.90 -22.55
CA VAL A 212 11.08 5.65 -21.36
C VAL A 212 11.78 4.73 -20.35
N CYS A 213 11.24 3.54 -20.10
CA CYS A 213 11.84 2.56 -19.20
C CYS A 213 13.24 2.08 -19.64
N GLY A 214 13.49 2.01 -20.95
CA GLY A 214 14.80 1.69 -21.52
C GLY A 214 15.79 2.84 -21.39
N GLU A 215 15.38 4.08 -21.69
CA GLU A 215 16.26 5.25 -21.53
C GLU A 215 16.67 5.47 -20.06
N LEU A 216 15.72 5.28 -19.13
CA LEU A 216 16.01 5.32 -17.69
C LEU A 216 16.97 4.19 -17.24
N GLU A 217 16.96 3.04 -17.89
CA GLU A 217 17.92 1.95 -17.68
C GLU A 217 19.32 2.37 -18.08
N ASP A 218 19.43 2.86 -19.31
CA ASP A 218 20.69 3.21 -19.94
C ASP A 218 21.39 4.33 -19.16
N ASP A 219 20.64 5.35 -18.74
CA ASP A 219 21.18 6.44 -17.92
C ASP A 219 21.68 5.95 -16.55
N LEU A 220 20.94 5.06 -15.86
CA LEU A 220 21.41 4.49 -14.58
C LEU A 220 22.63 3.58 -14.76
N SER A 221 22.69 2.82 -15.86
CA SER A 221 23.86 2.00 -16.19
C SER A 221 25.08 2.89 -16.46
N GLU A 222 24.91 4.00 -17.18
CA GLU A 222 26.00 4.96 -17.42
C GLU A 222 26.48 5.61 -16.13
N VAL A 223 25.58 5.98 -15.21
CA VAL A 223 25.95 6.47 -13.87
C VAL A 223 26.85 5.45 -13.15
N LYS A 224 26.47 4.16 -13.15
CA LYS A 224 27.27 3.10 -12.51
C LYS A 224 28.65 2.96 -13.15
N THR A 225 28.71 2.81 -14.47
CA THR A 225 29.98 2.65 -15.20
C THR A 225 30.91 3.85 -15.03
N ALA A 226 30.35 5.07 -15.03
CA ALA A 226 31.11 6.29 -14.82
C ALA A 226 31.71 6.35 -13.40
N LEU A 227 30.94 5.96 -12.37
CA LEU A 227 31.46 5.92 -11.00
C LEU A 227 32.51 4.84 -10.78
N GLU A 228 32.36 3.67 -11.39
CA GLU A 228 33.38 2.62 -11.38
C GLU A 228 34.68 3.06 -12.06
N SER A 229 34.59 3.97 -13.03
CA SER A 229 35.72 4.55 -13.75
C SER A 229 36.25 5.84 -13.12
N GLU A 230 35.74 6.22 -11.94
CA GLU A 230 36.06 7.48 -11.26
C GLU A 230 35.80 8.76 -12.09
N ASP A 231 34.90 8.68 -13.08
CA ASP A 231 34.50 9.81 -13.94
C ASP A 231 33.24 10.49 -13.38
N SER A 232 33.45 11.36 -12.40
CA SER A 232 32.36 12.07 -11.70
C SER A 232 31.56 13.00 -12.61
N LEU A 233 32.18 13.58 -13.65
CA LEU A 233 31.50 14.47 -14.59
C LEU A 233 30.53 13.68 -15.48
N SER A 234 30.96 12.54 -16.01
CA SER A 234 30.07 11.67 -16.79
C SER A 234 28.94 11.10 -15.93
N ALA A 235 29.22 10.71 -14.68
CA ALA A 235 28.19 10.27 -13.74
C ALA A 235 27.14 11.36 -13.48
N ALA A 236 27.59 12.60 -13.23
CA ALA A 236 26.68 13.74 -13.00
C ALA A 236 25.83 14.06 -14.24
N ASN A 237 26.42 14.00 -15.44
CA ASN A 237 25.70 14.24 -16.69
C ASN A 237 24.64 13.16 -16.95
N ALA A 238 24.97 11.89 -16.78
CA ALA A 238 24.03 10.78 -16.94
C ALA A 238 22.87 10.87 -15.95
N LEU A 239 23.16 11.17 -14.67
CA LEU A 239 22.12 11.35 -13.67
C LEU A 239 21.23 12.57 -13.96
N LYS A 240 21.80 13.63 -14.53
CA LYS A 240 21.00 14.78 -14.97
C LYS A 240 20.02 14.39 -16.08
N ARG A 241 20.46 13.62 -17.09
CA ARG A 241 19.56 13.13 -18.16
C ARG A 241 18.44 12.27 -17.60
N PHE A 242 18.76 11.39 -16.64
CA PHE A 242 17.74 10.59 -15.95
C PHE A 242 16.68 11.48 -15.28
N ILE A 243 17.10 12.50 -14.52
CA ILE A 243 16.19 13.42 -13.83
C ILE A 243 15.35 14.22 -14.84
N ASP A 244 15.97 14.76 -15.89
CA ASP A 244 15.29 15.54 -16.92
C ASP A 244 14.23 14.70 -17.65
N LEU A 245 14.53 13.42 -17.94
CA LEU A 245 13.59 12.48 -18.56
C LEU A 245 12.41 12.18 -17.63
N VAL A 246 12.67 11.90 -16.34
CA VAL A 246 11.60 11.67 -15.35
C VAL A 246 10.69 12.89 -15.22
N GLU A 247 11.25 14.10 -15.25
CA GLU A 247 10.47 15.33 -15.19
C GLU A 247 9.63 15.54 -16.45
N ALA A 248 10.20 15.28 -17.64
CA ALA A 248 9.48 15.39 -18.92
C ALA A 248 8.30 14.40 -19.03
N GLU A 249 8.43 13.23 -18.41
CA GLU A 249 7.45 12.13 -18.52
C GLU A 249 6.43 12.07 -17.38
N LYS A 250 6.50 13.01 -16.43
CA LYS A 250 5.70 13.04 -15.19
C LYS A 250 4.20 12.81 -15.41
N ASP A 251 3.62 13.42 -16.44
CA ASP A 251 2.17 13.39 -16.71
C ASP A 251 1.84 12.59 -17.99
N ALA A 252 2.84 12.01 -18.65
CA ALA A 252 2.70 11.28 -19.91
C ALA A 252 2.84 9.78 -19.71
N SER A 253 3.99 9.34 -19.19
CA SER A 253 4.35 7.93 -19.08
C SER A 253 4.49 7.45 -17.63
N LEU A 254 4.51 8.38 -16.66
CA LEU A 254 4.63 8.10 -15.24
C LEU A 254 3.34 8.38 -14.47
N THR A 255 3.08 7.59 -13.42
CA THR A 255 2.10 7.96 -12.40
C THR A 255 2.73 8.92 -11.39
N SER A 256 1.94 9.52 -10.50
CA SER A 256 2.47 10.34 -9.39
C SER A 256 3.44 9.55 -8.52
N GLU A 257 3.19 8.25 -8.31
CA GLU A 257 4.09 7.35 -7.63
C GLU A 257 5.40 7.15 -8.41
N GLY A 258 5.29 6.80 -9.71
CA GLY A 258 6.46 6.60 -10.57
C GLY A 258 7.37 7.81 -10.59
N TYR A 259 6.79 8.99 -10.80
CA TYR A 259 7.49 10.26 -10.74
C TYR A 259 8.16 10.48 -9.38
N ALA A 260 7.40 10.40 -8.29
CA ALA A 260 7.93 10.66 -6.95
C ALA A 260 9.08 9.70 -6.59
N LEU A 261 8.92 8.41 -6.91
CA LEU A 261 9.92 7.40 -6.60
C LEU A 261 11.23 7.66 -7.33
N LEU A 262 11.17 7.99 -8.62
CA LEU A 262 12.36 8.12 -9.46
C LEU A 262 13.00 9.51 -9.27
N TYR A 263 12.21 10.58 -9.33
CA TYR A 263 12.70 11.95 -9.28
C TYR A 263 13.38 12.26 -7.95
N PHE A 264 12.69 12.06 -6.81
CA PHE A 264 13.24 12.47 -5.52
C PHE A 264 14.44 11.62 -5.08
N ASN A 265 14.46 10.33 -5.43
CA ASN A 265 15.64 9.50 -5.15
C ASN A 265 16.82 9.85 -6.06
N ALA A 266 16.60 10.14 -7.35
CA ALA A 266 17.65 10.57 -8.27
C ALA A 266 18.21 11.95 -7.90
N ASP A 267 17.37 12.91 -7.54
CA ASP A 267 17.83 14.23 -7.08
C ASP A 267 18.59 14.14 -5.75
N TYR A 268 18.18 13.24 -4.84
CA TYR A 268 18.96 12.95 -3.64
C TYR A 268 20.34 12.38 -3.98
N LEU A 269 20.41 11.43 -4.93
CA LEU A 269 21.66 10.87 -5.42
C LEU A 269 22.57 11.96 -6.02
N ARG A 270 22.02 12.87 -6.81
CA ARG A 270 22.74 14.01 -7.40
C ARG A 270 23.36 14.89 -6.33
N ARG A 271 22.58 15.27 -5.32
CA ARG A 271 23.06 16.06 -4.16
C ARG A 271 24.14 15.34 -3.36
N ARG A 272 24.15 14.00 -3.33
CA ARG A 272 25.21 13.23 -2.68
C ARG A 272 26.48 13.19 -3.52
N LEU A 273 26.37 12.99 -4.82
CA LEU A 273 27.50 13.05 -5.76
C LEU A 273 28.21 14.39 -5.67
N GLU A 274 27.47 15.50 -5.72
CA GLU A 274 28.04 16.85 -5.63
C GLU A 274 28.87 17.04 -4.34
N LYS A 275 28.41 16.52 -3.21
CA LYS A 275 29.14 16.61 -1.93
C LYS A 275 30.37 15.71 -1.83
N GLU A 276 30.38 14.57 -2.53
CA GLU A 276 31.52 13.65 -2.49
C GLU A 276 32.68 14.13 -3.37
N TYR A 277 32.43 15.04 -4.32
CA TYR A 277 33.42 15.56 -5.27
C TYR A 277 33.69 17.08 -5.18
N GLU A 278 33.17 17.76 -4.14
CA GLU A 278 33.59 19.10 -3.69
C GLU A 278 34.94 19.05 -2.94
#